data_AF-A0A8H2XJZ0-F1
#
_entry.id   AF-A0A8H2XJZ0-F1
#
_cell.length_a   1.000
_cell.length_b   1.000
_cell.length_c   1.000
_cell.angle_alpha   90.00
_cell.angle_beta   90.00
_cell.angle_gamma   90.00
#
_symmetry.space_group_name_H-M   'P 1'
#
loop_
_entity.id
_entity.type
_entity.pdbx_description
1 polymer ?
#
loop_
_entity_poly.entity_id
_entity_poly.type
_entity_poly.pdbx_seq_one_letter_code
_entity_poly.pdbx_strand_id
1 'polypeptide(L)'
;MLSLEPGTYRIINIARKKALRVPDESTNTITSWQVQDEPNQKWFIQRAGNGYRFKNCGHGKYLSVHNTQCNSQVYHGSPTTWKIIPRTSSGYLIQLEAVDRVLDLHDRGEVFSCVLLWGRDAIDVLLNQVYIWPANDVEPQKVWDFERLGCETGDESKETEGIIPSGQTEGDETTSRDESVTKKPLPALDPIATRDIQIAQQARRIQLLEAQLSQRDQEIERLHDEVAVLKSQESSQVSALHERTMELEKLVEKLFEQESKRPNNAA
;
A
#
# COMPACT_ATOMS: atom_id res chain seq x y z
N MET A 1 -3.78 27.75 -16.40
CA MET A 1 -3.36 26.37 -16.07
C MET A 1 -4.34 25.42 -16.72
N LEU A 2 -3.88 24.37 -17.39
CA LEU A 2 -4.77 23.36 -17.97
C LEU A 2 -5.26 22.46 -16.82
N SER A 3 -6.55 22.58 -16.47
CA SER A 3 -7.19 21.63 -15.56
C SER A 3 -7.46 20.32 -16.29
N LEU A 4 -7.24 19.18 -15.64
CA LEU A 4 -7.64 17.89 -16.21
C LEU A 4 -9.18 17.86 -16.33
N GLU A 5 -9.68 17.45 -17.49
CA GLU A 5 -11.13 17.32 -17.69
C GLU A 5 -11.69 16.07 -17.01
N PRO A 6 -12.94 16.09 -16.52
CA PRO A 6 -13.61 14.87 -16.05
C PRO A 6 -13.72 13.80 -17.14
N GLY A 7 -13.71 12.54 -16.71
CA GLY A 7 -13.81 11.39 -17.61
C GLY A 7 -13.13 10.15 -17.05
N THR A 8 -13.01 9.12 -17.88
CA THR A 8 -12.37 7.85 -17.53
C THR A 8 -10.94 7.84 -18.02
N TYR A 9 -10.01 7.54 -17.12
CA TYR A 9 -8.57 7.57 -17.35
C TYR A 9 -7.90 6.27 -16.87
N ARG A 10 -6.78 5.92 -17.50
CA ARG A 10 -5.75 5.05 -16.92
C ARG A 10 -4.67 5.96 -16.31
N ILE A 11 -4.29 5.68 -15.06
CA ILE A 11 -3.32 6.49 -14.30
C ILE A 11 -2.03 5.71 -14.25
N ILE A 12 -0.97 6.19 -14.91
CA ILE A 12 0.25 5.41 -15.18
C ILE A 12 1.44 6.04 -14.46
N ASN A 13 2.16 5.26 -13.67
CA ASN A 13 3.40 5.73 -13.06
C ASN A 13 4.50 5.89 -14.12
N ILE A 14 5.09 7.08 -14.24
CA ILE A 14 6.04 7.36 -15.32
C ILE A 14 7.36 6.58 -15.13
N ALA A 15 7.81 6.36 -13.90
CA ALA A 15 9.04 5.59 -13.62
C ALA A 15 8.88 4.10 -13.93
N ARG A 16 7.79 3.47 -13.47
CA ARG A 16 7.62 2.01 -13.56
C ARG A 16 6.82 1.52 -14.77
N LYS A 17 6.17 2.42 -15.51
CA LYS A 17 5.22 2.10 -16.60
C LYS A 17 4.11 1.13 -16.17
N LYS A 18 3.74 1.18 -14.89
CA LYS A 18 2.65 0.41 -14.27
C LYS A 18 1.43 1.31 -14.05
N ALA A 19 0.23 0.79 -14.30
CA ALA A 19 -1.03 1.47 -14.07
C ALA A 19 -1.49 1.28 -12.62
N LEU A 20 -2.17 2.29 -12.06
CA LEU A 20 -2.84 2.23 -10.77
C LEU A 20 -4.03 1.25 -10.82
N ARG A 21 -4.04 0.23 -9.96
CA ARG A 21 -5.02 -0.86 -9.94
C ARG A 21 -5.64 -1.03 -8.55
N VAL A 22 -6.91 -1.43 -8.51
CA VAL A 22 -7.52 -2.11 -7.35
C VAL A 22 -7.43 -3.62 -7.62
N PRO A 23 -6.70 -4.43 -6.82
CA PRO A 23 -6.61 -5.85 -7.07
C PRO A 23 -7.95 -6.55 -6.76
N ASP A 24 -8.38 -7.46 -7.63
CA ASP A 24 -9.67 -8.17 -7.50
C ASP A 24 -9.61 -9.17 -6.32
N GLU A 25 -8.42 -9.70 -6.06
CA GLU A 25 -8.07 -10.54 -4.91
C GLU A 25 -8.06 -9.78 -3.56
N SER A 26 -7.96 -8.44 -3.58
CA SER A 26 -7.85 -7.63 -2.36
C SER A 26 -8.42 -6.22 -2.53
N THR A 27 -9.72 -6.15 -2.82
CA THR A 27 -10.49 -4.96 -3.24
C THR A 27 -10.54 -3.76 -2.27
N ASN A 28 -9.84 -3.81 -1.15
CA ASN A 28 -9.62 -2.69 -0.23
C ASN A 28 -8.23 -2.04 -0.41
N THR A 29 -7.32 -2.66 -1.15
CA THR A 29 -5.96 -2.16 -1.40
C THR A 29 -5.87 -1.42 -2.73
N ILE A 30 -4.81 -0.61 -2.90
CA ILE A 30 -4.45 0.01 -4.17
C ILE A 30 -2.97 -0.27 -4.43
N THR A 31 -2.68 -0.78 -5.62
CA THR A 31 -1.33 -1.15 -6.06
C THR A 31 -1.07 -0.62 -7.48
N SER A 32 0.11 -0.91 -8.02
CA SER A 32 0.39 -0.74 -9.45
C SER A 32 0.56 -2.09 -10.15
N TRP A 33 0.11 -2.20 -11.40
CA TRP A 33 0.23 -3.42 -12.20
C TRP A 33 0.63 -3.13 -13.64
N GLN A 34 0.97 -4.16 -14.42
CA GLN A 34 1.17 -4.02 -15.86
C GLN A 34 -0.09 -3.43 -16.51
N VAL A 35 0.09 -2.53 -17.47
CA VAL A 35 -1.01 -1.88 -18.20
C VAL A 35 -1.87 -2.92 -18.91
N GLN A 36 -3.15 -2.97 -18.56
CA GLN A 36 -4.18 -3.84 -19.14
C GLN A 36 -5.46 -3.04 -19.41
N ASP A 37 -6.41 -3.61 -20.15
CA ASP A 37 -7.72 -2.97 -20.41
C ASP A 37 -8.81 -3.34 -19.40
N GLU A 38 -8.41 -3.72 -18.19
CA GLU A 38 -9.31 -4.17 -17.13
C GLU A 38 -10.05 -3.01 -16.44
N PRO A 39 -11.34 -3.16 -16.09
CA PRO A 39 -12.12 -2.15 -15.35
C PRO A 39 -11.48 -1.71 -14.03
N ASN A 40 -10.71 -2.60 -13.40
CA ASN A 40 -10.02 -2.35 -12.13
C ASN A 40 -8.78 -1.42 -12.26
N GLN A 41 -8.31 -1.14 -13.49
CA GLN A 41 -7.28 -0.14 -13.81
C GLN A 41 -7.87 1.17 -14.36
N LYS A 42 -9.19 1.23 -14.56
CA LYS A 42 -9.90 2.39 -15.09
C LYS A 42 -10.42 3.23 -13.93
N TRP A 43 -10.16 4.54 -13.99
CA TRP A 43 -10.52 5.50 -12.94
C TRP A 43 -11.36 6.63 -13.52
N PHE A 44 -12.58 6.78 -13.00
CA PHE A 44 -13.44 7.91 -13.31
C PHE A 44 -13.05 9.10 -12.44
N ILE A 45 -12.53 10.15 -13.08
CA ILE A 45 -12.04 11.37 -12.45
C ILE A 45 -13.17 12.40 -12.46
N GLN A 46 -13.59 12.82 -11.27
CA GLN A 46 -14.70 13.75 -11.05
C GLN A 46 -14.20 15.00 -10.35
N ARG A 47 -14.69 16.20 -10.72
CA ARG A 47 -14.42 17.42 -9.93
C ARG A 47 -15.08 17.32 -8.55
N ALA A 48 -14.42 17.85 -7.53
CA ALA A 48 -14.86 17.83 -6.14
C ALA A 48 -14.23 18.99 -5.36
N GLY A 49 -15.02 20.00 -4.99
CA GLY A 49 -14.50 21.20 -4.33
C GLY A 49 -13.37 21.85 -5.15
N ASN A 50 -12.21 22.06 -4.51
CA ASN A 50 -11.02 22.63 -5.15
C ASN A 50 -10.13 21.60 -5.87
N GLY A 51 -10.61 20.38 -6.08
CA GLY A 51 -9.83 19.30 -6.64
C GLY A 51 -10.69 18.23 -7.32
N TYR A 52 -10.25 16.98 -7.16
CA TYR A 52 -10.75 15.82 -7.88
C TYR A 52 -10.95 14.61 -6.95
N ARG A 53 -11.91 13.76 -7.30
CA ARG A 53 -12.10 12.41 -6.76
C ARG A 53 -11.86 11.39 -7.87
N PHE A 54 -11.32 10.23 -7.50
CA PHE A 54 -10.96 9.16 -8.43
C PHE A 54 -11.74 7.91 -8.01
N LYS A 55 -12.80 7.59 -8.74
CA LYS A 55 -13.65 6.41 -8.50
C LYS A 55 -13.13 5.25 -9.36
N ASN A 56 -12.87 4.09 -8.77
CA ASN A 56 -12.48 2.92 -9.55
C ASN A 56 -13.68 2.41 -10.37
N CYS A 57 -13.52 2.18 -11.66
CA CYS A 57 -14.63 1.76 -12.53
C CYS A 57 -15.06 0.31 -12.27
N GLY A 58 -14.12 -0.59 -11.94
CA GLY A 58 -14.43 -1.99 -11.64
C GLY A 58 -15.11 -2.21 -10.28
N HIS A 59 -14.80 -1.38 -9.28
CA HIS A 59 -15.19 -1.64 -7.88
C HIS A 59 -15.95 -0.50 -7.17
N GLY A 60 -16.12 0.66 -7.82
CA GLY A 60 -17.04 1.71 -7.40
C GLY A 60 -16.67 2.56 -6.18
N LYS A 61 -15.60 2.25 -5.42
CA LYS A 61 -15.09 3.11 -4.34
C LYS A 61 -13.95 4.02 -4.85
N TYR A 62 -13.28 4.75 -3.94
CA TYR A 62 -12.41 5.86 -4.27
C TYR A 62 -10.94 5.65 -3.87
N LEU A 63 -10.03 6.35 -4.56
CA LEU A 63 -8.63 6.55 -4.14
C LEU A 63 -8.58 7.33 -2.82
N SER A 64 -8.18 6.68 -1.73
CA SER A 64 -8.39 7.15 -0.35
C SER A 64 -7.15 7.00 0.53
N VAL A 65 -7.07 7.75 1.64
CA VAL A 65 -5.99 7.61 2.64
C VAL A 65 -6.57 7.47 4.04
N HIS A 66 -6.02 6.56 4.85
CA HIS A 66 -6.50 6.34 6.22
C HIS A 66 -6.16 7.51 7.16
N ASN A 67 -5.03 8.17 6.92
CA ASN A 67 -4.60 9.34 7.66
C ASN A 67 -3.62 10.17 6.79
N THR A 68 -3.22 11.35 7.26
CA THR A 68 -2.42 12.34 6.51
C THR A 68 -0.91 12.31 6.82
N GLN A 69 -0.44 11.36 7.64
CA GLN A 69 0.98 11.22 7.97
C GLN A 69 1.79 10.73 6.75
N CYS A 70 3.09 11.07 6.73
CA CYS A 70 4.04 10.51 5.78
C CYS A 70 4.05 8.97 5.85
N ASN A 71 4.27 8.29 4.73
CA ASN A 71 4.24 6.83 4.63
C ASN A 71 2.88 6.18 4.92
N SER A 72 1.77 6.93 4.86
CA SER A 72 0.44 6.33 4.96
C SER A 72 0.08 5.63 3.66
N GLN A 73 -0.35 4.37 3.75
CA GLN A 73 -0.77 3.60 2.59
C GLN A 73 -2.09 4.13 2.03
N VAL A 74 -2.18 4.14 0.71
CA VAL A 74 -3.36 4.52 -0.06
C VAL A 74 -4.23 3.28 -0.26
N TYR A 75 -5.53 3.43 -0.08
CA TYR A 75 -6.48 2.32 -0.03
C TYR A 75 -7.77 2.65 -0.81
N HIS A 76 -8.53 1.61 -1.12
CA HIS A 76 -9.76 1.70 -1.90
C HIS A 76 -10.97 1.84 -0.97
N GLY A 77 -11.51 3.05 -0.87
CA GLY A 77 -12.37 3.46 0.25
C GLY A 77 -13.21 4.72 0.01
N SER A 78 -13.35 5.53 1.06
CA SER A 78 -14.27 6.67 1.10
C SER A 78 -13.76 7.88 0.30
N PRO A 79 -14.66 8.65 -0.37
CA PRO A 79 -14.30 9.82 -1.17
C PRO A 79 -13.25 10.73 -0.54
N THR A 80 -12.09 10.85 -1.20
CA THR A 80 -10.98 11.74 -0.79
C THR A 80 -10.68 12.72 -1.91
N THR A 81 -10.47 14.00 -1.58
CA THR A 81 -10.18 15.08 -2.55
C THR A 81 -8.68 15.22 -2.78
N TRP A 82 -8.26 15.27 -4.04
CA TRP A 82 -6.87 15.49 -4.45
C TRP A 82 -6.76 16.62 -5.49
N LYS A 83 -5.64 17.34 -5.48
CA LYS A 83 -5.24 18.32 -6.49
C LYS A 83 -4.34 17.63 -7.52
N ILE A 84 -4.56 17.92 -8.80
CA ILE A 84 -3.71 17.45 -9.90
C ILE A 84 -2.80 18.61 -10.31
N ILE A 85 -1.49 18.45 -10.16
CA ILE A 85 -0.50 19.52 -10.35
C ILE A 85 0.44 19.15 -11.50
N PRO A 86 0.44 19.89 -12.63
CA PRO A 86 1.37 19.66 -13.73
C PRO A 86 2.83 19.80 -13.28
N ARG A 87 3.69 18.88 -13.74
CA ARG A 87 5.16 18.93 -13.53
C ARG A 87 5.95 18.92 -14.82
N THR A 88 5.51 18.14 -15.81
CA THR A 88 6.11 18.12 -17.15
C THR A 88 5.02 18.23 -18.22
N SER A 89 5.36 18.03 -19.50
CA SER A 89 4.39 18.06 -20.61
C SER A 89 3.28 17.00 -20.51
N SER A 90 3.54 15.86 -19.85
CA SER A 90 2.56 14.80 -19.60
C SER A 90 2.53 14.29 -18.15
N GLY A 91 3.49 14.69 -17.31
CA GLY A 91 3.61 14.22 -15.93
C GLY A 91 2.97 15.17 -14.92
N TYR A 92 2.22 14.60 -13.99
CA TYR A 92 1.49 15.30 -12.94
C TYR A 92 1.80 14.71 -11.55
N LEU A 93 1.70 15.52 -10.50
CA LEU A 93 1.56 15.02 -9.13
C LEU A 93 0.07 14.95 -8.77
N ILE A 94 -0.29 13.93 -8.00
CA ILE A 94 -1.61 13.77 -7.38
C ILE A 94 -1.43 14.11 -5.90
N GLN A 95 -1.73 15.34 -5.51
CA GLN A 95 -1.53 15.88 -4.16
C GLN A 95 -2.80 15.78 -3.33
N LEU A 96 -2.73 15.32 -2.08
CA LEU A 96 -3.87 15.33 -1.17
C LEU A 96 -4.31 16.78 -0.87
N GLU A 97 -5.61 17.10 -0.97
CA GLU A 97 -6.04 18.53 -0.93
C GLU A 97 -5.60 19.26 0.35
N ALA A 98 -5.68 18.56 1.48
CA ALA A 98 -5.55 19.11 2.84
C ALA A 98 -4.11 19.24 3.36
N VAL A 99 -3.13 18.58 2.74
CA VAL A 99 -1.73 18.55 3.22
C VAL A 99 -0.73 18.47 2.07
N ASP A 100 0.52 18.85 2.31
CA ASP A 100 1.58 18.73 1.31
C ASP A 100 2.13 17.29 1.19
N ARG A 101 1.28 16.40 0.67
CA ARG A 101 1.60 14.98 0.44
C ARG A 101 1.07 14.53 -0.91
N VAL A 102 1.88 13.81 -1.67
CA VAL A 102 1.60 13.36 -3.03
C VAL A 102 1.62 11.85 -3.14
N LEU A 103 0.91 11.33 -4.14
CA LEU A 103 0.84 9.92 -4.47
C LEU A 103 2.21 9.40 -4.93
N ASP A 104 2.78 8.47 -4.18
CA ASP A 104 4.11 7.88 -4.39
C ASP A 104 3.95 6.37 -4.66
N LEU A 105 4.46 5.90 -5.80
CA LEU A 105 4.62 4.46 -6.03
C LEU A 105 5.91 4.02 -5.35
N HIS A 106 5.80 3.64 -4.07
CA HIS A 106 6.96 3.54 -3.20
C HIS A 106 7.80 2.31 -3.53
N ASP A 107 8.92 2.53 -4.22
CA ASP A 107 9.94 1.50 -4.40
C ASP A 107 10.72 1.33 -3.08
N ARG A 108 10.33 0.32 -2.29
CA ARG A 108 11.23 -0.26 -1.29
C ARG A 108 12.30 -1.02 -2.05
N GLY A 109 13.33 -0.27 -2.48
CA GLY A 109 14.30 -0.62 -3.52
C GLY A 109 14.64 -2.09 -3.63
N GLU A 110 14.38 -2.64 -4.83
CA GLU A 110 14.74 -3.99 -5.29
C GLU A 110 15.10 -4.99 -4.19
N VAL A 111 14.10 -5.50 -3.46
CA VAL A 111 14.32 -6.58 -2.50
C VAL A 111 14.50 -7.92 -3.23
N PHE A 112 15.59 -8.05 -3.98
CA PHE A 112 16.14 -9.32 -4.47
C PHE A 112 16.31 -10.34 -3.32
N SER A 113 16.45 -9.87 -2.08
CA SER A 113 16.51 -10.69 -0.86
C SER A 113 15.17 -11.32 -0.41
N CYS A 114 14.02 -10.94 -0.99
CA CYS A 114 12.73 -11.60 -0.67
C CYS A 114 12.46 -12.80 -1.59
N VAL A 115 13.12 -12.87 -2.75
CA VAL A 115 12.97 -13.93 -3.77
C VAL A 115 13.23 -15.32 -3.20
N LEU A 116 14.07 -15.41 -2.17
CA LEU A 116 14.48 -16.67 -1.54
C LEU A 116 13.63 -17.09 -0.34
N LEU A 117 12.72 -16.24 0.18
CA LEU A 117 12.00 -16.51 1.43
C LEU A 117 10.47 -16.62 1.29
N TRP A 118 9.85 -15.96 0.31
CA TRP A 118 8.37 -15.87 0.25
C TRP A 118 7.75 -16.19 -1.12
N GLY A 119 8.55 -16.64 -2.09
CA GLY A 119 8.08 -16.89 -3.46
C GLY A 119 7.79 -15.61 -4.25
N ARG A 120 7.54 -15.74 -5.56
CA ARG A 120 7.33 -14.58 -6.45
C ARG A 120 6.09 -13.77 -6.11
N ASP A 121 5.00 -14.45 -5.73
CA ASP A 121 3.68 -13.81 -5.58
C ASP A 121 3.61 -12.83 -4.40
N ALA A 122 4.35 -13.11 -3.31
CA ALA A 122 4.43 -12.22 -2.15
C ALA A 122 5.21 -10.91 -2.44
N ILE A 123 6.08 -10.90 -3.45
CA ILE A 123 6.99 -9.79 -3.74
C ILE A 123 6.27 -8.71 -4.57
N ASP A 124 5.47 -9.12 -5.55
CA ASP A 124 4.66 -8.19 -6.34
C ASP A 124 3.56 -7.51 -5.48
N VAL A 125 3.13 -8.11 -4.37
CA VAL A 125 2.20 -7.46 -3.41
C VAL A 125 2.91 -6.39 -2.55
N LEU A 126 4.23 -6.47 -2.37
CA LEU A 126 5.01 -5.53 -1.54
C LEU A 126 5.65 -4.39 -2.35
N LEU A 127 6.19 -4.69 -3.54
CA LEU A 127 6.91 -3.70 -4.37
C LEU A 127 6.00 -2.76 -5.19
N ASN A 128 4.69 -3.02 -5.20
CA ASN A 128 3.74 -2.26 -6.02
C ASN A 128 2.76 -1.41 -5.19
N GLN A 129 2.99 -1.24 -3.90
CA GLN A 129 2.09 -0.51 -3.01
C GLN A 129 2.21 1.01 -3.19
N VAL A 130 1.09 1.71 -3.01
CA VAL A 130 1.00 3.16 -3.20
C VAL A 130 0.82 3.85 -1.86
N TYR A 131 1.58 4.92 -1.65
CA TYR A 131 1.67 5.66 -0.39
C TYR A 131 1.50 7.17 -0.63
N ILE A 132 1.37 7.93 0.46
CA ILE A 132 1.52 9.39 0.41
C ILE A 132 2.85 9.84 1.03
N TRP A 133 3.56 10.70 0.29
CA TRP A 133 4.90 11.19 0.65
C TRP A 133 5.04 12.71 0.43
N PRO A 134 5.94 13.43 1.12
CA PRO A 134 6.29 14.81 0.79
C PRO A 134 6.57 15.06 -0.70
N ALA A 135 6.09 16.21 -1.18
CA ALA A 135 6.14 16.68 -2.55
C ALA A 135 7.54 17.17 -2.99
N ASN A 136 8.56 16.34 -2.78
CA ASN A 136 9.95 16.65 -3.15
C ASN A 136 10.16 16.48 -4.66
N ASP A 137 10.80 17.46 -5.30
CA ASP A 137 10.74 17.69 -6.76
C ASP A 137 11.53 16.72 -7.66
N VAL A 138 12.23 15.72 -7.10
CA VAL A 138 13.29 14.96 -7.81
C VAL A 138 12.90 13.49 -8.08
N GLU A 139 11.75 13.04 -7.60
CA GLU A 139 11.42 11.60 -7.51
C GLU A 139 10.41 11.17 -8.60
N PRO A 140 10.84 10.46 -9.67
CA PRO A 140 9.97 10.12 -10.81
C PRO A 140 8.86 9.12 -10.44
N GLN A 141 9.00 8.39 -9.32
CA GLN A 141 7.95 7.51 -8.78
C GLN A 141 6.73 8.27 -8.23
N LYS A 142 6.81 9.60 -8.06
CA LYS A 142 5.69 10.48 -7.68
C LYS A 142 4.94 11.05 -8.89
N VAL A 143 5.47 10.84 -10.11
CA VAL A 143 4.97 11.46 -11.33
C VAL A 143 4.09 10.48 -12.10
N TRP A 144 2.87 10.91 -12.38
CA TRP A 144 1.83 10.11 -13.00
C TRP A 144 1.39 10.73 -14.32
N ASP A 145 1.17 9.89 -15.33
CA ASP A 145 0.57 10.23 -16.61
C ASP A 145 -0.93 9.85 -16.60
N PHE A 146 -1.74 10.59 -17.36
CA PHE A 146 -3.19 10.45 -17.42
C PHE A 146 -3.62 10.13 -18.86
N GLU A 147 -3.62 8.85 -19.19
CA GLU A 147 -4.13 8.35 -20.47
C GLU A 147 -5.66 8.40 -20.46
N ARG A 148 -6.25 9.24 -21.31
CA ARG A 148 -7.71 9.42 -21.40
C ARG A 148 -8.34 8.29 -22.22
N LEU A 149 -9.23 7.53 -21.59
CA LEU A 149 -9.92 6.38 -22.21
C LEU A 149 -11.33 6.74 -22.70
N GLY A 150 -12.02 7.67 -22.05
CA GLY A 150 -13.39 8.01 -22.42
C GLY A 150 -14.02 9.14 -21.61
N CYS A 151 -15.26 9.46 -21.93
CA CYS A 151 -16.08 10.48 -21.25
C CYS A 151 -17.22 9.90 -20.41
N GLU A 152 -17.31 8.57 -20.27
CA GLU A 152 -18.45 7.90 -19.64
C GLU A 152 -18.66 8.35 -18.20
N THR A 153 -19.79 9.02 -17.98
CA THR A 153 -20.28 9.38 -16.66
C THR A 153 -20.54 8.09 -15.88
N GLY A 154 -19.87 7.90 -14.74
CA GLY A 154 -20.22 6.83 -13.80
C GLY A 154 -21.57 7.09 -13.17
N ASP A 155 -22.64 6.78 -13.91
CA ASP A 155 -24.00 7.26 -13.68
C ASP A 155 -24.51 6.89 -12.29
N GLU A 156 -25.14 7.85 -11.63
CA GLU A 156 -25.69 7.67 -10.29
C GLU A 156 -27.04 6.98 -10.42
N SER A 157 -27.16 5.77 -9.86
CA SER A 157 -28.43 5.05 -9.78
C SER A 157 -29.40 5.77 -8.84
N LYS A 158 -30.09 6.76 -9.42
CA LYS A 158 -31.31 7.46 -9.01
C LYS A 158 -31.89 6.98 -7.68
N GLU A 159 -31.67 7.74 -6.61
CA GLU A 159 -32.60 7.74 -5.49
C GLU A 159 -33.94 8.28 -6.00
N THR A 160 -34.98 7.44 -5.95
CA THR A 160 -36.34 7.84 -6.28
C THR A 160 -36.93 8.68 -5.15
N GLU A 161 -36.79 10.01 -5.25
CA GLU A 161 -37.58 10.93 -4.44
C GLU A 161 -39.08 10.80 -4.79
N GLY A 162 -39.82 10.15 -3.90
CA GLY A 162 -41.29 10.15 -3.91
C GLY A 162 -41.84 11.30 -3.07
N ILE A 163 -42.47 12.28 -3.73
CA ILE A 163 -42.97 13.51 -3.09
C ILE A 163 -44.44 13.35 -2.65
N ILE A 164 -44.68 13.29 -1.32
CA ILE A 164 -45.77 13.98 -0.54
C ILE A 164 -47.25 13.53 -0.85
N PRO A 165 -48.31 13.71 0.01
CA PRO A 165 -48.46 14.42 1.31
C PRO A 165 -49.14 13.68 2.51
N SER A 166 -48.84 14.23 3.71
CA SER A 166 -49.76 14.69 4.79
C SER A 166 -51.02 13.90 5.24
N GLY A 167 -51.17 13.73 6.57
CA GLY A 167 -52.42 13.40 7.26
C GLY A 167 -52.27 13.35 8.79
N GLN A 168 -52.96 14.23 9.53
CA GLN A 168 -53.04 14.24 11.00
C GLN A 168 -54.23 13.39 11.48
N THR A 169 -54.14 12.73 12.66
CA THR A 169 -55.03 12.93 13.84
C THR A 169 -54.71 11.98 15.03
N GLU A 170 -54.78 12.55 16.24
CA GLU A 170 -55.37 12.05 17.52
C GLU A 170 -55.39 10.52 17.81
N GLY A 171 -54.77 10.04 18.89
CA GLY A 171 -55.39 9.84 20.22
C GLY A 171 -55.41 8.32 20.56
N ASP A 172 -55.48 7.79 21.78
CA ASP A 172 -55.55 8.33 23.14
C ASP A 172 -55.09 7.22 24.16
N GLU A 173 -54.95 7.58 25.45
CA GLU A 173 -54.94 6.74 26.67
C GLU A 173 -55.19 5.22 26.55
N THR A 174 -54.47 4.28 27.18
CA THR A 174 -53.89 4.17 28.55
C THR A 174 -52.92 2.94 28.59
N THR A 175 -52.37 2.38 29.69
CA THR A 175 -52.58 2.48 31.16
C THR A 175 -51.26 2.23 31.94
N SER A 176 -51.30 2.41 33.27
CA SER A 176 -50.19 2.23 34.22
C SER A 176 -49.85 0.78 34.61
N ARG A 177 -48.58 0.52 34.94
CA ARG A 177 -48.21 -0.14 36.21
C ARG A 177 -46.82 0.30 36.72
N ASP A 178 -46.78 0.64 38.00
CA ASP A 178 -45.64 1.14 38.76
C ASP A 178 -44.74 -0.01 39.26
N GLU A 179 -43.42 0.18 39.23
CA GLU A 179 -42.49 -0.44 40.19
C GLU A 179 -41.19 0.39 40.30
N SER A 180 -41.21 1.33 41.23
CA SER A 180 -40.14 2.30 41.49
C SER A 180 -38.96 1.70 42.28
N VAL A 181 -37.86 1.36 41.58
CA VAL A 181 -36.57 1.06 42.22
C VAL A 181 -35.69 2.31 42.25
N THR A 182 -35.59 2.93 43.43
CA THR A 182 -34.79 4.13 43.71
C THR A 182 -33.28 3.88 43.57
N LYS A 183 -32.75 4.01 42.35
CA LYS A 183 -31.30 4.18 42.13
C LYS A 183 -30.93 5.66 42.30
N LYS A 184 -30.60 5.99 43.54
CA LYS A 184 -29.95 7.25 43.96
C LYS A 184 -28.79 7.59 42.99
N PRO A 185 -28.76 8.77 42.35
CA PRO A 185 -27.65 9.12 41.47
C PRO A 185 -26.34 9.11 42.25
N LEU A 186 -25.38 8.31 41.78
CA LEU A 186 -23.99 8.43 42.23
C LEU A 186 -23.47 9.82 41.84
N PRO A 187 -22.69 10.51 42.69
CA PRO A 187 -22.15 11.81 42.34
C PRO A 187 -21.30 11.67 41.07
N ALA A 188 -21.53 12.57 40.11
CA ALA A 188 -20.71 12.60 38.90
C ALA A 188 -19.24 12.82 39.30
N LEU A 189 -18.40 11.81 39.03
CA LEU A 189 -16.95 11.96 39.19
C LEU A 189 -16.49 13.10 38.30
N ASP A 190 -15.65 13.99 38.83
CA ASP A 190 -15.15 15.14 38.09
C ASP A 190 -14.60 14.71 36.71
N PRO A 191 -14.84 15.51 35.65
CA PRO A 191 -14.33 15.20 34.32
C PRO A 191 -12.80 15.16 34.27
N ILE A 192 -12.11 15.69 35.30
CA ILE A 192 -10.68 15.58 35.54
C ILE A 192 -10.32 14.14 35.97
N ALA A 193 -10.94 13.61 37.03
CA ALA A 193 -10.68 12.25 37.52
C ALA A 193 -10.93 11.16 36.46
N THR A 194 -11.92 11.37 35.58
CA THR A 194 -12.17 10.45 34.45
C THR A 194 -11.04 10.49 33.42
N ARG A 195 -10.47 11.67 33.14
CA ARG A 195 -9.29 11.83 32.25
C ARG A 195 -8.04 11.23 32.87
N ASP A 196 -7.81 11.41 34.18
CA ASP A 196 -6.65 10.86 34.87
C ASP A 196 -6.64 9.32 34.82
N ILE A 197 -7.81 8.68 34.96
CA ILE A 197 -7.96 7.22 34.78
C ILE A 197 -7.62 6.80 33.34
N GLN A 198 -8.05 7.55 32.32
CA GLN A 198 -7.72 7.27 30.92
C GLN A 198 -6.22 7.47 30.63
N ILE A 199 -5.59 8.53 31.16
CA ILE A 199 -4.15 8.78 31.05
C ILE A 199 -3.37 7.62 31.69
N ALA A 200 -3.77 7.18 32.89
CA ALA A 200 -3.15 6.03 33.55
C ALA A 200 -3.33 4.71 32.78
N GLN A 201 -4.46 4.52 32.09
CA GLN A 201 -4.67 3.37 31.20
C GLN A 201 -3.78 3.44 29.94
N GLN A 202 -3.68 4.61 29.31
CA GLN A 202 -2.82 4.82 28.14
C GLN A 202 -1.34 4.65 28.49
N ALA A 203 -0.87 5.20 29.63
CA ALA A 203 0.50 5.03 30.11
C ALA A 203 0.88 3.54 30.28
N ARG A 204 0.00 2.73 30.89
CA ARG A 204 0.21 1.27 31.00
C ARG A 204 0.29 0.57 29.64
N ARG A 205 -0.52 1.00 28.66
CA ARG A 205 -0.47 0.44 27.30
C ARG A 205 0.83 0.83 26.58
N ILE A 206 1.32 2.06 26.77
CA ILE A 206 2.60 2.52 26.23
C ILE A 206 3.74 1.69 26.81
N GLN A 207 3.82 1.54 28.14
CA GLN A 207 4.84 0.71 28.80
C GLN A 207 4.85 -0.75 28.32
N LEU A 208 3.67 -1.34 28.08
CA LEU A 208 3.58 -2.70 27.52
C LEU A 208 4.11 -2.78 26.08
N LEU A 209 3.83 -1.78 25.25
CA LEU A 209 4.32 -1.71 23.87
C LEU A 209 5.83 -1.43 23.82
N GLU A 210 6.35 -0.57 24.69
CA GLU A 210 7.79 -0.30 24.85
C GLU A 210 8.55 -1.58 25.24
N ALA A 211 8.03 -2.36 26.19
CA ALA A 211 8.61 -3.65 26.56
C ALA A 211 8.59 -4.67 25.40
N GLN A 212 7.48 -4.72 24.63
CA GLN A 212 7.39 -5.58 23.45
C GLN A 212 8.35 -5.15 22.33
N LEU A 213 8.51 -3.85 22.09
CA LEU A 213 9.49 -3.33 21.11
C LEU A 213 10.92 -3.70 21.54
N SER A 214 11.29 -3.44 22.79
CA SER A 214 12.62 -3.79 23.30
C SER A 214 12.93 -5.29 23.21
N GLN A 215 11.93 -6.15 23.42
CA GLN A 215 12.08 -7.60 23.20
C GLN A 215 12.32 -7.94 21.72
N ARG A 216 11.61 -7.29 20.79
CA ARG A 216 11.80 -7.50 19.34
C ARG A 216 13.13 -6.96 18.84
N ASP A 217 13.62 -5.86 19.39
CA ASP A 217 14.93 -5.29 19.05
C ASP A 217 16.05 -6.27 19.43
N GLN A 218 15.98 -6.90 20.62
CA GLN A 218 16.92 -7.96 21.04
C GLN A 218 16.82 -9.23 20.18
N GLU A 219 15.64 -9.55 19.66
CA GLU A 219 15.44 -10.68 18.74
C GLU A 219 16.04 -10.39 17.36
N ILE A 220 15.88 -9.16 16.86
CA ILE A 220 16.48 -8.68 15.61
C ILE A 220 18.02 -8.68 15.72
N GLU A 221 18.58 -8.19 16.83
CA GLU A 221 20.03 -8.20 17.08
C GLU A 221 20.60 -9.63 17.04
N ARG A 222 19.95 -10.56 17.75
CA ARG A 222 20.33 -11.99 17.73
C ARG A 222 20.27 -12.61 16.34
N LEU A 223 19.21 -12.32 15.58
CA LEU A 223 19.06 -12.83 14.21
C LEU A 223 20.09 -12.22 13.25
N HIS A 224 20.49 -10.95 13.44
CA HIS A 224 21.59 -10.35 12.69
C HIS A 224 22.93 -11.04 12.96
N ASP A 225 23.24 -11.36 14.21
CA ASP A 225 24.45 -12.11 14.57
C ASP A 225 24.45 -13.52 13.95
N GLU A 226 23.32 -14.23 14.01
CA GLU A 226 23.17 -15.55 13.39
C GLU A 226 23.36 -15.50 11.86
N VAL A 227 22.75 -14.52 11.19
CA VAL A 227 22.94 -14.29 9.75
C VAL A 227 24.39 -13.94 9.42
N ALA A 228 25.07 -13.15 10.25
CA ALA A 228 26.48 -12.82 10.05
C ALA A 228 27.38 -14.06 10.14
N VAL A 229 27.14 -14.95 11.12
CA VAL A 229 27.85 -16.22 11.25
C VAL A 229 27.58 -17.12 10.04
N LEU A 230 26.31 -17.33 9.66
CA LEU A 230 25.93 -18.17 8.53
C LEU A 230 26.54 -17.67 7.20
N LYS A 231 26.54 -16.36 6.97
CA LYS A 231 27.16 -15.73 5.80
C LYS A 231 28.68 -15.94 5.75
N SER A 232 29.37 -15.91 6.90
CA SER A 232 30.81 -16.20 6.97
C SER A 232 31.13 -17.67 6.66
N GLN A 233 30.27 -18.58 7.12
CA GLN A 233 30.35 -20.01 6.84
C GLN A 233 30.09 -20.30 5.34
N GLU A 234 29.03 -19.74 4.77
CA GLU A 234 28.71 -19.86 3.34
C GLU A 234 29.86 -19.34 2.47
N SER A 235 30.38 -18.14 2.75
CA SER A 235 31.53 -17.58 2.04
C SER A 235 32.75 -18.51 2.08
N SER A 236 33.01 -19.16 3.22
CA SER A 236 34.11 -20.11 3.38
C SER A 236 33.89 -21.39 2.55
N GLN A 237 32.64 -21.89 2.50
CA GLN A 237 32.27 -23.04 1.66
C GLN A 237 32.38 -22.72 0.16
N VAL A 238 31.94 -21.53 -0.26
CA VAL A 238 32.05 -21.08 -1.66
C VAL A 238 33.52 -20.98 -2.09
N SER A 239 34.40 -20.40 -1.26
CA SER A 239 35.85 -20.38 -1.55
C SER A 239 36.45 -21.78 -1.69
N ALA A 240 36.12 -22.71 -0.78
CA ALA A 240 36.61 -24.09 -0.82
C ALA A 240 36.08 -24.88 -2.03
N LEU A 241 34.85 -24.60 -2.49
CA LEU A 241 34.31 -25.18 -3.72
C LEU A 241 35.00 -24.61 -4.97
N HIS A 242 35.23 -23.29 -5.00
CA HIS A 242 35.91 -22.63 -6.11
C HIS A 242 37.34 -23.14 -6.31
N GLU A 243 38.10 -23.33 -5.23
CA GLU A 243 39.45 -23.93 -5.29
C GLU A 243 39.42 -25.35 -5.88
N ARG A 244 38.48 -26.20 -5.44
CA ARG A 244 38.28 -27.55 -6.01
C ARG A 244 37.88 -27.52 -7.48
N THR A 245 37.06 -26.55 -7.90
CA THR A 245 36.72 -26.37 -9.32
C THR A 245 37.96 -26.06 -10.15
N MET A 246 38.82 -25.14 -9.70
CA MET A 246 40.09 -24.82 -10.37
C MET A 246 41.04 -26.04 -10.43
N GLU A 247 41.11 -26.85 -9.37
CA GLU A 247 41.89 -28.10 -9.38
C GLU A 247 41.36 -29.10 -10.42
N LEU A 248 40.04 -29.26 -10.51
CA LEU A 248 39.40 -30.13 -11.50
C LEU A 248 39.63 -29.65 -12.94
N GLU A 249 39.47 -28.36 -13.22
CA GLU A 249 39.76 -27.75 -14.52
C GLU A 249 41.20 -28.04 -14.97
N LYS A 250 42.17 -27.83 -14.06
CA LYS A 250 43.59 -28.13 -14.30
C LYS A 250 43.89 -29.62 -14.51
N LEU A 251 43.12 -30.52 -13.89
CA LEU A 251 43.24 -31.96 -14.12
C LEU A 251 42.63 -32.37 -15.48
N VAL A 252 41.50 -31.77 -15.88
CA VAL A 252 40.88 -31.99 -17.19
C VAL A 252 41.80 -31.52 -18.31
N GLU A 253 42.41 -30.34 -18.19
CA GLU A 253 43.37 -29.82 -19.17
C GLU A 253 44.58 -30.75 -19.36
N LYS A 254 45.15 -31.26 -18.25
CA LYS A 254 46.24 -32.25 -18.28
C LYS A 254 45.83 -33.58 -18.93
N LEU A 255 44.62 -34.06 -18.66
CA LEU A 255 44.11 -35.28 -19.30
C LEU A 255 43.94 -35.09 -20.81
N PHE A 256 43.44 -33.94 -21.23
CA PHE A 256 43.30 -33.59 -22.65
C PHE A 256 44.66 -33.51 -23.35
N GLU A 257 45.67 -32.89 -22.73
CA GLU A 257 47.06 -32.91 -23.20
C GLU A 257 47.63 -34.33 -23.30
N GLN A 258 47.36 -35.19 -22.31
CA GLN A 258 47.85 -36.56 -22.29
C GLN A 258 47.20 -37.43 -23.37
N GLU A 259 45.90 -37.25 -23.60
CA GLU A 259 45.13 -37.93 -24.66
C GLU A 259 45.62 -37.48 -26.04
N SER A 260 45.83 -36.18 -26.26
CA SER A 260 46.40 -35.65 -27.51
C SER A 260 47.84 -36.13 -27.79
N LYS A 261 48.55 -36.65 -26.78
CA LYS A 261 49.91 -37.21 -26.90
C LYS A 261 49.93 -38.75 -26.98
N ARG A 262 48.77 -39.43 -26.93
CA ARG A 262 48.72 -40.89 -27.13
C ARG A 262 49.01 -41.21 -28.61
N PRO A 263 49.98 -42.11 -28.91
CA PRO A 263 50.18 -42.56 -30.27
C PRO A 263 48.99 -43.42 -30.73
N ASN A 264 48.52 -43.19 -31.95
CA ASN A 264 47.52 -44.02 -32.63
C ASN A 264 48.12 -45.39 -32.99
N ASN A 265 48.26 -46.27 -32.00
CA ASN A 265 48.58 -47.68 -32.21
C ASN A 265 47.31 -48.42 -32.64
N ALA A 266 46.86 -48.14 -33.85
CA ALA A 266 45.93 -49.02 -34.58
C ALA A 266 46.75 -50.15 -35.21
N ALA A 267 46.50 -51.37 -34.77
CA ALA A 267 46.96 -52.64 -35.34
C ALA A 267 45.77 -53.61 -35.36
#